data_AF-A0A843CVP8-F1
#
_entry.id   AF-A0A843CVP8-F1
#
_cell.length_a   1.000
_cell.length_b   1.000
_cell.length_c   1.000
_cell.angle_alpha   90.00
_cell.angle_beta   90.00
_cell.angle_gamma   90.00
#
_symmetry.space_group_name_H-M   'P 1'
#
loop_
_entity.id
_entity.type
_entity.pdbx_description
1 polymer ?
#
loop_
_entity_poly.entity_id
_entity_poly.type
_entity_poly.pdbx_seq_one_letter_code
_entity_poly.pdbx_strand_id
1 'polypeptide(L)'
;MSNGPDFKEASFVLGRLVRILKRKAEIELEDEDTGELSLSKFKLADDVDVDIDAIGEEIKAVIVDGKIARITPLAGLAKSPENDNS
;
A
#
# COMPACT_ATOMS: atom_id res chain seq x y z
N MET A 1 6.19 -33.07 -16.81
CA MET A 1 5.31 -31.90 -16.61
C MET A 1 6.18 -30.77 -16.14
N SER A 2 6.39 -29.75 -16.98
CA SER A 2 7.18 -28.58 -16.60
C SER A 2 6.39 -27.77 -15.58
N ASN A 3 6.88 -27.70 -14.34
CA ASN A 3 6.45 -26.70 -13.38
C ASN A 3 6.86 -25.33 -13.95
N GLY A 4 5.94 -24.66 -14.65
CA GLY A 4 6.13 -23.24 -14.96
C GLY A 4 6.24 -22.46 -13.65
N PRO A 5 6.97 -21.33 -13.62
CA PRO A 5 7.03 -20.51 -12.42
C PRO A 5 5.60 -20.17 -11.98
N ASP A 6 5.26 -20.44 -10.71
CA ASP A 6 4.01 -20.02 -10.08
C ASP A 6 3.95 -18.48 -10.12
N PHE A 7 3.47 -17.93 -11.23
CA PHE A 7 3.36 -16.49 -11.42
C PHE A 7 2.25 -15.98 -10.51
N LYS A 8 2.62 -15.20 -9.51
CA LYS A 8 1.67 -14.47 -8.68
C LYS A 8 1.38 -13.13 -9.31
N GLU A 9 0.14 -12.92 -9.72
CA GLU A 9 -0.32 -11.63 -10.18
C GLU A 9 -0.26 -10.62 -9.03
N ALA A 10 0.40 -9.49 -9.28
CA ALA A 10 0.55 -8.42 -8.33
C ALA A 10 -0.04 -7.14 -8.92
N SER A 11 -0.87 -6.47 -8.14
CA SER A 11 -1.41 -5.15 -8.45
C SER A 11 -1.03 -4.16 -7.34
N PHE A 12 -1.35 -2.89 -7.54
CA PHE A 12 -1.20 -1.90 -6.48
C PHE A 12 -2.35 -0.90 -6.51
N VAL A 13 -2.58 -0.26 -5.37
CA VAL A 13 -3.46 0.90 -5.25
C VAL A 13 -2.67 2.06 -4.63
N LEU A 14 -3.05 3.28 -5.03
CA LEU A 14 -2.59 4.52 -4.44
C LEU A 14 -3.76 5.15 -3.70
N GLY A 15 -3.49 5.72 -2.54
CA GLY A 15 -4.49 6.43 -1.76
C GLY A 15 -4.06 6.59 -0.31
N ARG A 16 -4.98 7.09 0.51
CA ARG A 16 -4.68 7.45 1.89
C ARG A 16 -4.95 6.30 2.85
N LEU A 17 -3.97 5.93 3.67
CA LEU A 17 -4.19 4.92 4.71
C LEU A 17 -4.99 5.52 5.86
N VAL A 18 -6.25 5.12 6.02
CA VAL A 18 -7.15 5.71 7.04
C VAL A 18 -7.00 5.01 8.39
N ARG A 19 -6.93 3.68 8.40
CA ARG A 19 -6.71 2.91 9.63
C ARG A 19 -6.34 1.46 9.36
N ILE A 20 -5.86 0.79 10.40
CA ILE A 20 -5.61 -0.64 10.43
C ILE A 20 -6.39 -1.26 11.59
N LEU A 21 -7.18 -2.29 11.31
CA LEU A 21 -7.96 -2.99 12.33
C LEU A 21 -8.06 -4.48 11.99
N LYS A 22 -7.74 -5.35 12.95
CA LYS A 22 -7.91 -6.81 12.84
C LYS A 22 -7.34 -7.38 11.51
N ARG A 23 -6.10 -7.00 11.19
CA ARG A 23 -5.38 -7.40 9.96
C ARG A 23 -6.07 -6.98 8.65
N LYS A 24 -6.76 -5.84 8.69
CA LYS A 24 -7.30 -5.18 7.51
C LYS A 24 -6.83 -3.73 7.47
N ALA A 25 -6.50 -3.26 6.28
CA ALA A 25 -6.28 -1.84 6.02
C ALA A 25 -7.55 -1.24 5.40
N GLU A 26 -7.90 -0.05 5.87
CA GLU A 26 -8.87 0.81 5.19
C GLU A 26 -8.10 1.91 4.48
N ILE A 27 -8.30 1.98 3.16
CA ILE A 27 -7.63 2.92 2.27
C ILE A 27 -8.72 3.76 1.59
N GLU A 28 -8.58 5.07 1.68
CA GLU A 28 -9.38 6.01 0.90
C GLU A 28 -8.78 6.11 -0.50
N LEU A 29 -9.58 5.79 -1.51
CA LEU A 29 -9.21 5.79 -2.91
C LEU A 29 -10.01 6.87 -3.64
N GLU A 30 -9.35 7.57 -4.54
CA GLU A 30 -9.99 8.47 -5.50
C GLU A 30 -10.25 7.71 -6.79
N ASP A 31 -11.49 7.77 -7.27
CA ASP A 31 -11.85 7.26 -8.59
C ASP A 31 -11.32 8.22 -9.67
N GLU A 32 -10.48 7.72 -10.59
CA GLU A 32 -9.80 8.56 -11.57
C GLU A 32 -10.75 9.23 -12.58
N ASP A 33 -11.92 8.63 -12.83
CA ASP A 33 -12.89 9.13 -13.81
C ASP A 33 -13.82 10.19 -13.21
N THR A 34 -14.14 10.09 -11.92
CA THR A 34 -15.15 10.91 -11.24
C THR A 34 -14.58 11.85 -10.17
N GLY A 35 -13.38 11.57 -9.66
CA GLY A 35 -12.80 12.23 -8.49
C GLY A 35 -13.51 11.90 -7.18
N GLU A 36 -14.42 10.91 -7.17
CA GLU A 36 -15.14 10.53 -5.96
C GLU A 36 -14.24 9.73 -5.02
N LEU A 37 -14.26 10.10 -3.74
CA LEU A 37 -13.51 9.41 -2.70
C LEU A 37 -14.32 8.25 -2.13
N SER A 38 -13.71 7.08 -2.04
CA SER A 38 -14.33 5.87 -1.51
C SER A 38 -13.41 5.12 -0.55
N LEU A 39 -14.00 4.50 0.49
CA LEU A 39 -13.26 3.71 1.46
C LEU A 39 -13.23 2.23 1.06
N SER A 40 -12.05 1.75 0.70
CA SER A 40 -11.80 0.35 0.34
C SER A 40 -11.13 -0.43 1.48
N LYS A 41 -11.52 -1.70 1.61
CA LYS A 41 -11.04 -2.61 2.68
C LYS A 41 -10.22 -3.74 2.10
N PHE A 42 -8.98 -3.85 2.55
CA PHE A 42 -8.05 -4.88 2.10
C PHE A 42 -7.57 -5.73 3.28
N LYS A 43 -7.40 -7.04 3.06
CA LYS A 43 -6.76 -7.93 4.05
C LYS A 43 -5.25 -7.78 3.96
N LEU A 44 -4.56 -7.81 5.10
CA LEU A 44 -3.10 -7.90 5.15
C LEU A 44 -2.67 -9.37 4.98
N ALA A 45 -1.55 -9.61 4.30
CA ALA A 45 -0.90 -10.93 4.32
C ALA A 45 -0.37 -11.25 5.73
N ASP A 46 0.02 -12.51 5.96
CA ASP A 46 0.37 -13.02 7.30
C ASP A 46 1.58 -12.34 7.93
N ASP A 47 2.55 -11.96 7.09
CA ASP A 47 3.83 -11.42 7.55
C ASP A 47 4.01 -9.93 7.21
N VAL A 48 2.90 -9.21 6.97
CA VAL A 48 2.97 -7.76 6.72
C VAL A 48 3.00 -7.02 8.04
N ASP A 49 4.15 -6.44 8.33
CA ASP A 49 4.27 -5.38 9.32
C ASP A 49 3.85 -4.05 8.69
N VAL A 50 3.10 -3.25 9.44
CA VAL A 50 2.66 -1.95 8.98
C VAL A 50 3.09 -0.90 9.98
N ASP A 51 3.84 0.07 9.49
CA ASP A 51 4.22 1.24 10.25
C ASP A 51 2.96 2.05 10.62
N ILE A 52 2.74 2.27 11.91
CA ILE A 52 1.60 3.03 12.40
C ILE A 52 1.70 4.51 12.00
N ASP A 53 2.92 5.01 11.78
CA ASP A 53 3.17 6.37 11.33
C ASP A 53 2.71 6.59 9.87
N ALA A 54 2.43 5.51 9.13
CA ALA A 54 1.81 5.59 7.81
C ALA A 54 0.31 5.93 7.86
N ILE A 55 -0.34 5.83 9.03
CA ILE A 55 -1.77 6.14 9.16
C ILE A 55 -1.97 7.66 8.99
N GLY A 56 -2.85 8.02 8.06
CA GLY A 56 -3.13 9.39 7.68
C GLY A 56 -2.29 9.88 6.50
N GLU A 57 -1.33 9.09 6.03
CA GLU A 57 -0.45 9.40 4.90
C GLU A 57 -0.97 8.81 3.59
N GLU A 58 -0.55 9.45 2.48
CA GLU A 58 -0.65 8.86 1.15
C GLU A 58 0.30 7.66 1.05
N ILE A 59 -0.22 6.53 0.58
CA ILE A 59 0.52 5.27 0.49
C ILE A 59 0.40 4.65 -0.90
N LYS A 60 1.37 3.79 -1.20
CA LYS A 60 1.23 2.73 -2.20
C LYS A 60 1.06 1.39 -1.49
N ALA A 61 -0.05 0.72 -1.71
CA ALA A 61 -0.28 -0.64 -1.23
C ALA A 61 -0.11 -1.65 -2.36
N VAL A 62 0.80 -2.61 -2.19
CA VAL A 62 1.01 -3.71 -3.14
C VAL A 62 0.12 -4.88 -2.75
N ILE A 63 -0.68 -5.38 -3.70
CA ILE A 63 -1.65 -6.45 -3.50
C ILE A 63 -1.17 -7.69 -4.26
N VAL A 64 -1.05 -8.80 -3.56
CA VAL A 64 -0.70 -10.12 -4.12
C VAL A 64 -1.72 -11.13 -3.61
N ASP A 65 -2.29 -11.94 -4.51
CA ASP A 65 -3.32 -12.93 -4.17
C ASP A 65 -4.51 -12.30 -3.38
N GLY A 66 -4.88 -11.05 -3.71
CA GLY A 66 -5.97 -10.30 -3.06
C GLY A 66 -5.68 -9.81 -1.64
N LYS A 67 -4.43 -9.91 -1.17
CA LYS A 67 -3.99 -9.38 0.13
C LYS A 67 -2.91 -8.33 -0.06
N ILE A 68 -2.89 -7.31 0.79
CA ILE A 68 -1.78 -6.38 0.85
C ILE A 68 -0.56 -7.13 1.35
N ALA A 69 0.51 -7.11 0.56
CA ALA A 69 1.82 -7.67 0.88
C ALA A 69 2.83 -6.60 1.33
N ARG A 70 2.57 -5.33 1.02
CA ARG A 70 3.43 -4.21 1.41
C ARG A 70 2.67 -2.89 1.40
N ILE A 71 2.95 -2.01 2.36
CA ILE A 71 2.52 -0.62 2.39
C ILE A 71 3.77 0.27 2.38
N THR A 72 3.78 1.29 1.53
CA THR A 72 4.88 2.26 1.45
C THR A 72 4.31 3.68 1.52
N PRO A 73 4.61 4.48 2.55
CA PRO A 73 4.28 5.90 2.59
C PRO A 73 4.95 6.66 1.44
N LEU A 74 4.20 7.54 0.78
CA LEU A 74 4.71 8.36 -0.32
C LEU A 74 5.44 9.61 0.18
N ALA A 75 5.02 10.17 1.33
CA ALA A 75 5.70 11.31 1.95
C ALA A 75 7.16 11.01 2.36
N GLY A 76 7.48 9.73 2.65
CA GLY A 76 8.83 9.28 3.01
C GLY A 76 9.81 9.21 1.84
N LEU A 77 9.34 9.23 0.59
CA LEU A 77 10.21 9.20 -0.61
C LEU A 77 10.88 10.55 -0.89
N ALA A 78 10.40 11.65 -0.31
CA ALA A 78 10.97 12.99 -0.49
C ALA A 78 12.21 13.26 0.37
N LYS A 79 12.49 12.46 1.41
CA LYS A 79 13.73 12.56 2.21
C LYS A 79 14.81 11.64 1.65
N SER A 80 15.21 11.88 0.39
CA SER A 80 16.58 11.54 0.03
C SER A 80 17.50 12.45 0.85
N PRO A 81 18.56 11.95 1.51
CA PRO A 81 19.47 12.82 2.26
C PRO A 81 20.08 13.80 1.25
N GLU A 82 19.75 15.08 1.38
CA GLU A 82 20.53 16.14 0.76
C GLU A 82 21.97 15.97 1.23
N ASN A 83 22.88 15.76 0.28
CA ASN A 83 24.32 15.85 0.52
C ASN A 83 24.62 17.31 0.90
N ASP A 84 24.56 17.62 2.19
CA ASP A 84 25.26 18.76 2.77
C ASP A 84 26.77 18.46 2.69
N ASN A 85 27.35 18.71 1.51
CA ASN A 85 28.80 18.82 1.40
C ASN A 85 29.19 20.23 1.85
N SER A 86 29.74 20.26 3.06
CA SER A 86 30.41 21.41 3.69
C SER A 86 31.51 22.00 2.83
#